data_AF-A0A9D9NK73-F1
#
_entry.id   AF-A0A9D9NK73-F1
#
_cell.length_a   1.000
_cell.length_b   1.000
_cell.length_c   1.000
_cell.angle_alpha   90.00
_cell.angle_beta   90.00
_cell.angle_gamma   90.00
#
_symmetry.space_group_name_H-M   'P 1'
#
loop_
_entity.id
_entity.type
_entity.pdbx_description
1 polymer ?
#
loop_
_entity_poly.entity_id
_entity_poly.type
_entity_poly.pdbx_seq_one_letter_code
_entity_poly.pdbx_strand_id
1 'polypeptide(L)'
;MMDVVLLISGILFMLSSLYFCVRPHIPAVIPAYGGLWLLQWSGMMAFPSVMMSYWGIMAVVVIIIVSMLPQPVVKATQGMAHITVGAVAGMLIGATIGYAPMIVGAFAGAFAGCMVFVRTPKGKALGLLTSRFVQYFCAKGLPVVVTVSILGIAIEVAAVQYSNV
;
A
#
# COMPACT_ATOMS: atom_id res chain seq x y z
N MET A 1 9.16 27.36 6.79
CA MET A 1 9.05 26.58 8.06
C MET A 1 7.82 25.68 8.05
N MET A 2 6.64 26.21 7.69
CA MET A 2 5.40 25.42 7.51
C MET A 2 5.60 24.23 6.56
N ASP A 3 6.30 24.46 5.45
CA ASP A 3 6.53 23.46 4.38
C ASP A 3 7.30 22.23 4.87
N VAL A 4 8.32 22.46 5.71
CA VAL A 4 9.15 21.39 6.30
C VAL A 4 8.34 20.58 7.31
N VAL A 5 7.46 21.23 8.09
CA VAL A 5 6.58 20.55 9.04
C VAL A 5 5.58 19.66 8.29
N LEU A 6 4.99 20.18 7.20
CA LEU A 6 4.08 19.43 6.31
C LEU A 6 4.80 18.21 5.71
N LEU A 7 6.02 18.38 5.21
CA LEU A 7 6.82 17.28 4.65
C LEU A 7 7.09 16.18 5.69
N ILE A 8 7.58 16.56 6.88
CA ILE A 8 7.86 15.59 7.96
C ILE A 8 6.57 14.86 8.36
N SER A 9 5.47 15.61 8.51
CA SER A 9 4.18 15.01 8.86
C SER A 9 3.67 14.04 7.78
N GLY A 10 3.82 14.37 6.50
CA GLY A 10 3.44 13.49 5.39
C GLY A 10 4.26 12.20 5.35
N ILE A 11 5.56 12.27 5.61
CA ILE A 11 6.43 11.08 5.72
C ILE A 11 6.01 10.22 6.91
N LEU A 12 5.73 10.82 8.08
CA LEU A 12 5.26 10.08 9.25
C LEU A 12 3.92 9.37 8.98
N PHE A 13 3.01 10.00 8.23
CA PHE A 13 1.75 9.38 7.81
C PHE A 13 1.97 8.18 6.86
N MET A 14 2.92 8.28 5.92
CA MET A 14 3.30 7.17 5.02
C MET A 14 3.95 6.00 5.78
N LEU A 15 4.80 6.29 6.76
CA LEU A 15 5.37 5.24 7.62
C LEU A 15 4.30 4.58 8.49
N SER A 16 3.37 5.38 9.01
CA SER A 16 2.22 4.88 9.76
C SER A 16 1.33 3.99 8.90
N SER A 17 1.12 4.31 7.61
CA SER A 17 0.33 3.45 6.72
C SER A 17 0.95 2.07 6.52
N LEU A 18 2.29 1.96 6.43
CA LEU A 18 2.95 0.66 6.38
C LEU A 18 2.73 -0.15 7.66
N TYR A 19 2.75 0.50 8.83
CA TYR A 19 2.43 -0.15 10.09
C TYR A 19 0.97 -0.66 10.10
N PHE A 20 0.03 0.16 9.63
CA PHE A 20 -1.38 -0.24 9.54
C PHE A 20 -1.64 -1.36 8.52
N CYS A 21 -0.81 -1.51 7.49
CA CYS A 21 -0.88 -2.69 6.61
C CYS A 21 -0.64 -4.00 7.38
N VAL A 22 0.28 -4.00 8.35
CA VAL A 22 0.60 -5.18 9.18
C VAL A 22 -0.43 -5.39 10.29
N ARG A 23 -0.87 -4.31 10.93
CA ARG A 23 -1.93 -4.31 11.95
C ARG A 23 -3.11 -3.44 11.52
N PRO A 24 -4.05 -3.99 10.74
CA PRO A 24 -5.18 -3.25 10.20
C PRO A 24 -6.22 -2.95 11.30
N HIS A 25 -5.95 -1.92 12.10
CA HIS A 25 -6.94 -1.32 13.00
C HIS A 25 -7.80 -0.29 12.26
N ILE A 26 -7.16 0.45 11.35
CA ILE A 26 -7.76 1.45 10.45
C ILE A 26 -7.35 1.06 9.02
N PRO A 27 -8.18 1.29 7.99
CA PRO A 27 -7.78 1.10 6.60
C PRO A 27 -6.49 1.85 6.29
N ALA A 28 -5.41 1.11 5.99
CA ALA A 28 -4.06 1.67 5.82
C ALA A 28 -3.96 2.71 4.70
N VAL A 29 -4.90 2.68 3.75
CA VAL A 29 -4.97 3.66 2.67
C VAL A 29 -5.31 5.07 3.16
N ILE A 30 -6.05 5.22 4.27
CA ILE A 30 -6.40 6.55 4.82
C ILE A 30 -5.15 7.34 5.19
N PRO A 31 -4.23 6.83 6.04
CA PRO A 31 -3.00 7.53 6.35
C PRO A 31 -2.06 7.66 5.14
N ALA A 32 -2.06 6.72 4.20
CA ALA A 32 -1.23 6.84 2.98
C ALA A 32 -1.70 8.00 2.08
N TYR A 33 -2.99 8.09 1.82
CA TYR A 33 -3.55 9.16 0.98
C TYR A 33 -3.52 10.52 1.70
N GLY A 34 -3.76 10.54 3.02
CA GLY A 34 -3.57 11.74 3.84
C GLY A 34 -2.13 12.24 3.81
N GLY A 35 -1.16 11.33 3.91
CA GLY A 35 0.26 11.64 3.74
C GLY A 35 0.55 12.26 2.38
N LEU A 36 -0.04 11.72 1.30
CA LEU A 36 0.14 12.24 -0.06
C LEU A 36 -0.37 13.70 -0.19
N TRP A 37 -1.52 14.01 0.41
CA TRP A 37 -2.05 15.38 0.47
C TRP A 37 -1.16 16.33 1.26
N LEU A 38 -0.61 15.89 2.40
CA LEU A 38 0.34 16.68 3.19
C LEU A 38 1.62 16.96 2.39
N LEU A 39 2.10 15.98 1.62
CA LEU A 39 3.26 16.17 0.74
C LEU A 39 2.95 17.14 -0.41
N GLN A 40 1.76 17.09 -1.02
CA GLN A 40 1.33 18.08 -2.02
C GLN A 40 1.27 19.50 -1.43
N TRP A 41 0.69 19.65 -0.25
CA TRP A 41 0.58 20.97 0.42
C TRP A 41 1.91 21.51 0.94
N SER A 42 2.92 20.64 1.12
CA SER A 42 4.27 21.10 1.46
C SER A 42 4.91 21.95 0.36
N GLY A 43 4.41 21.90 -0.88
CA GLY A 43 4.98 22.63 -2.02
C GLY A 43 6.35 22.14 -2.48
N MET A 44 6.96 21.20 -1.76
CA MET A 44 8.29 20.64 -2.07
C MET A 44 8.21 19.48 -3.10
N MET A 45 7.06 18.83 -3.21
CA MET A 45 6.77 17.79 -4.19
C MET A 45 5.53 18.17 -5.00
N ALA A 46 5.69 18.23 -6.33
CA ALA A 46 4.60 18.55 -7.23
C ALA A 46 3.96 17.26 -7.76
N PHE A 47 2.79 16.91 -7.22
CA PHE A 47 1.99 15.80 -7.73
C PHE A 47 0.99 16.30 -8.79
N PRO A 48 0.91 15.66 -9.96
CA PRO A 48 -0.12 15.98 -10.97
C PRO A 48 -1.53 15.77 -10.41
N SER A 49 -2.44 16.72 -10.64
CA SER A 49 -3.82 16.65 -10.12
C SER A 49 -4.60 15.41 -10.56
N VAL A 50 -4.32 14.92 -11.78
CA VAL A 50 -4.90 13.68 -12.33
C VAL A 50 -4.49 12.46 -11.50
N MET A 51 -3.26 12.45 -11.00
CA MET A 51 -2.74 11.37 -10.18
C MET A 51 -3.40 11.36 -8.79
N MET A 52 -3.55 12.53 -8.17
CA MET A 52 -4.24 12.64 -6.88
C MET A 52 -5.70 12.18 -6.95
N SER A 53 -6.44 12.52 -8.01
CA SER A 53 -7.84 12.11 -8.14
C SER A 53 -7.97 10.61 -8.42
N TYR A 54 -7.12 10.05 -9.30
CA TYR A 54 -7.11 8.61 -9.59
C TYR A 54 -6.86 7.78 -8.33
N TRP A 55 -5.83 8.12 -7.54
CA TRP A 55 -5.51 7.40 -6.31
C TRP A 55 -6.51 7.68 -5.18
N GLY A 56 -7.17 8.85 -5.20
CA GLY A 56 -8.30 9.13 -4.32
C GLY A 56 -9.49 8.21 -4.58
N ILE A 57 -9.81 7.94 -5.85
CA ILE A 57 -10.85 6.96 -6.22
C ILE A 57 -10.45 5.56 -5.75
N MET A 58 -9.20 5.14 -5.99
CA MET A 58 -8.71 3.83 -5.51
C MET A 58 -8.77 3.71 -3.99
N ALA A 59 -8.48 4.79 -3.26
CA ALA A 59 -8.60 4.83 -1.81
C ALA A 59 -10.04 4.60 -1.33
N VAL A 60 -11.00 5.29 -1.96
CA VAL A 60 -12.42 5.10 -1.66
C VAL A 60 -12.85 3.66 -1.94
N VAL A 61 -12.44 3.09 -3.09
CA VAL A 61 -12.74 1.70 -3.44
C VAL A 61 -12.22 0.73 -2.38
N VAL A 62 -10.99 0.92 -1.91
CA VAL A 62 -10.42 0.08 -0.85
C VAL A 62 -11.17 0.23 0.47
N ILE A 63 -11.56 1.45 0.85
CA ILE A 63 -12.36 1.68 2.06
C ILE A 63 -13.69 0.94 1.96
N ILE A 64 -14.37 1.01 0.81
CA ILE A 64 -15.63 0.28 0.58
C ILE A 64 -15.40 -1.22 0.71
N ILE A 65 -14.40 -1.78 0.03
CA ILE A 65 -14.07 -3.21 0.13
C ILE A 65 -13.88 -3.60 1.60
N VAL A 66 -13.01 -2.91 2.33
CA VAL A 66 -12.72 -3.21 3.74
C VAL A 66 -13.95 -3.08 4.62
N SER A 67 -14.86 -2.14 4.32
CA SER A 67 -16.11 -1.96 5.07
C SER A 67 -17.12 -3.09 4.85
N MET A 68 -17.10 -3.75 3.69
CA MET A 68 -17.96 -4.89 3.36
C MET A 68 -17.42 -6.24 3.85
N LEU A 69 -16.18 -6.30 4.34
CA LEU A 69 -15.59 -7.54 4.83
C LEU A 69 -16.23 -8.00 6.15
N PRO A 70 -16.50 -9.31 6.32
CA PRO A 70 -17.00 -9.83 7.59
C PRO A 70 -15.93 -9.73 8.69
N GLN A 71 -16.37 -9.43 9.91
CA GLN A 71 -15.52 -9.18 11.09
C GLN A 71 -14.40 -10.22 11.34
N PRO A 72 -14.62 -11.54 11.13
CA PRO A 72 -13.55 -12.53 11.28
C PRO A 72 -12.39 -12.32 10.31
N VAL A 73 -12.69 -11.88 9.07
CA VAL A 73 -11.68 -11.61 8.05
C VAL A 73 -10.98 -10.28 8.34
N VAL A 74 -11.70 -9.27 8.82
CA VAL A 74 -11.10 -8.00 9.25
C VAL A 74 -10.06 -8.22 10.34
N LYS A 75 -10.39 -9.02 11.36
CA LYS A 75 -9.51 -9.33 12.51
C LYS A 75 -8.37 -10.30 12.18
N ALA A 76 -8.43 -11.00 11.05
CA ALA A 76 -7.34 -11.87 10.61
C ALA A 76 -6.12 -11.02 10.22
N THR A 77 -5.10 -11.04 11.08
CA THR A 77 -3.80 -10.39 10.85
C THR A 77 -2.71 -11.37 10.42
N GLN A 78 -3.07 -12.65 10.28
CA GLN A 78 -2.12 -13.71 9.96
C GLN A 78 -1.56 -13.50 8.55
N GLY A 79 -0.24 -13.41 8.41
CA GLY A 79 0.40 -13.27 7.10
C GLY A 79 0.44 -11.87 6.51
N MET A 80 -0.20 -10.87 7.14
CA MET A 80 -0.18 -9.47 6.67
C MET A 80 1.25 -8.93 6.56
N ALA A 81 2.14 -9.29 7.48
CA ALA A 81 3.56 -8.91 7.41
C ALA A 81 4.24 -9.43 6.15
N HIS A 82 4.02 -10.70 5.78
CA HIS A 82 4.63 -11.31 4.59
C HIS A 82 4.09 -10.68 3.30
N ILE A 83 2.78 -10.42 3.25
CA ILE A 83 2.14 -9.74 2.12
C ILE A 83 2.67 -8.31 1.98
N THR A 84 2.78 -7.57 3.09
CA THR A 84 3.26 -6.17 3.08
C THR A 84 4.72 -6.08 2.69
N VAL A 85 5.59 -6.91 3.27
CA VAL A 85 7.02 -6.94 2.91
C VAL A 85 7.20 -7.35 1.44
N GLY A 86 6.46 -8.37 0.99
CA GLY A 86 6.47 -8.77 -0.41
C GLY A 86 6.02 -7.63 -1.34
N ALA A 87 4.91 -6.95 -1.00
CA ALA A 87 4.40 -5.83 -1.78
C ALA A 87 5.40 -4.67 -1.85
N VAL A 88 6.04 -4.31 -0.72
CA VAL A 88 7.04 -3.23 -0.68
C VAL A 88 8.27 -3.62 -1.50
N ALA A 89 8.80 -4.84 -1.35
CA ALA A 89 9.93 -5.30 -2.13
C ALA A 89 9.63 -5.30 -3.64
N GLY A 90 8.46 -5.81 -4.04
CA GLY A 90 8.03 -5.81 -5.43
C GLY A 90 7.78 -4.40 -5.98
N MET A 91 7.22 -3.50 -5.17
CA MET A 91 7.04 -2.10 -5.51
C MET A 91 8.38 -1.41 -5.77
N LEU A 92 9.37 -1.60 -4.89
CA LEU A 92 10.70 -1.00 -5.03
C LEU A 92 11.43 -1.51 -6.28
N ILE A 93 11.33 -2.80 -6.59
CA ILE A 93 11.90 -3.37 -7.82
C ILE A 93 11.16 -2.84 -9.05
N GLY A 94 9.84 -2.71 -9.00
CA GLY A 94 9.05 -2.17 -10.10
C GLY A 94 9.31 -0.69 -10.35
N ALA A 95 9.54 0.09 -9.29
CA ALA A 95 9.84 1.52 -9.33
C ALA A 95 11.11 1.82 -10.15
N THR A 96 12.13 0.94 -10.12
CA THR A 96 13.35 1.18 -10.91
C THR A 96 13.13 1.19 -12.43
N ILE A 97 11.97 0.71 -12.91
CA ILE A 97 11.61 0.67 -14.33
C ILE A 97 10.56 1.74 -14.65
N GLY A 98 9.68 2.08 -13.70
CA GLY A 98 8.70 3.16 -13.80
C GLY A 98 7.35 2.88 -13.14
N TYR A 99 6.38 3.76 -13.38
CA TYR A 99 5.08 3.74 -12.68
C TYR A 99 4.22 2.49 -12.89
N ALA A 100 4.09 2.00 -14.13
CA ALA A 100 3.31 0.79 -14.41
C ALA A 100 3.92 -0.48 -13.78
N PRO A 101 5.23 -0.77 -13.97
CA PRO A 101 5.86 -1.92 -13.33
C PRO A 101 5.94 -1.80 -11.81
N MET A 102 5.94 -0.61 -11.22
CA MET A 102 5.79 -0.41 -9.77
C MET A 102 4.51 -1.04 -9.22
N ILE A 103 3.35 -0.78 -9.86
CA ILE A 103 2.05 -1.31 -9.44
C ILE A 103 2.01 -2.83 -9.64
N VAL A 104 2.46 -3.30 -10.81
CA VAL A 104 2.52 -4.74 -11.12
C VAL A 104 3.47 -5.47 -10.16
N GLY A 105 4.60 -4.85 -9.83
CA GLY A 105 5.57 -5.33 -8.86
C GLY A 105 4.98 -5.40 -7.45
N ALA A 106 4.26 -4.38 -7.01
CA ALA A 106 3.54 -4.39 -5.74
C ALA A 106 2.54 -5.56 -5.66
N PHE A 107 1.79 -5.80 -6.74
CA PHE A 107 0.84 -6.91 -6.84
C PHE A 107 1.54 -8.28 -6.83
N ALA A 108 2.54 -8.47 -7.68
CA ALA A 108 3.30 -9.72 -7.77
C ALA A 108 4.02 -10.03 -6.45
N GLY A 109 4.60 -9.00 -5.82
CA GLY A 109 5.24 -9.09 -4.51
C GLY A 109 4.25 -9.44 -3.39
N ALA A 110 3.08 -8.79 -3.36
CA ALA A 110 2.01 -9.15 -2.42
C ALA A 110 1.57 -10.61 -2.58
N PHE A 111 1.42 -11.05 -3.84
CA PHE A 111 1.03 -12.42 -4.17
C PHE A 111 2.09 -13.43 -3.73
N ALA A 112 3.36 -13.16 -4.03
CA ALA A 112 4.48 -13.98 -3.58
C ALA A 112 4.57 -14.05 -2.04
N GLY A 113 4.40 -12.92 -1.35
CA GLY A 113 4.34 -12.85 0.11
C GLY A 113 3.18 -13.68 0.69
N CYS A 114 2.04 -13.68 0.02
CA CYS A 114 0.90 -14.53 0.38
C CYS A 114 1.21 -16.02 0.18
N MET A 115 1.86 -16.40 -0.93
CA MET A 115 2.27 -17.79 -1.18
C MET A 115 3.25 -18.30 -0.11
N VAL A 116 4.21 -17.47 0.31
CA VAL A 116 5.12 -17.79 1.42
C VAL A 116 4.33 -18.00 2.70
N PHE A 117 3.37 -17.13 2.99
CA PHE A 117 2.54 -17.24 4.18
C PHE A 117 1.73 -18.55 4.23
N VAL A 118 1.13 -19.01 3.12
CA VAL A 118 0.36 -20.27 3.11
C VAL A 118 1.24 -21.49 3.43
N ARG A 119 2.54 -21.43 3.14
CA ARG A 119 3.49 -22.48 3.51
C ARG A 119 3.84 -22.50 5.00
N THR A 120 3.51 -21.44 5.75
CA THR A 120 3.70 -21.40 7.21
C THR A 120 2.62 -22.22 7.94
N PRO A 121 2.90 -22.75 9.14
CA PRO A 121 1.92 -23.54 9.90
C PRO A 121 0.62 -22.79 10.20
N LYS A 122 0.67 -21.46 10.31
CA LYS A 122 -0.50 -20.59 10.51
C LYS A 122 -1.32 -20.35 9.23
N GLY A 123 -0.69 -20.46 8.06
CA GLY A 123 -1.33 -20.28 6.75
C GLY A 123 -1.82 -21.58 6.12
N LYS A 124 -1.42 -22.75 6.65
CA LYS A 124 -1.77 -24.07 6.09
C LYS A 124 -3.29 -24.30 5.98
N ALA A 125 -4.08 -23.69 6.86
CA ALA A 125 -5.55 -23.76 6.84
C ALA A 125 -6.22 -23.02 5.67
N LEU A 126 -5.52 -22.06 5.03
CA LEU A 126 -6.02 -21.36 3.84
C LEU A 126 -5.97 -22.24 2.58
N GLY A 127 -5.02 -23.18 2.53
CA GLY A 127 -4.74 -24.00 1.34
C GLY A 127 -4.13 -23.18 0.19
N LEU A 128 -3.18 -23.75 -0.54
CA LEU A 128 -2.65 -23.08 -1.74
C LEU A 128 -3.74 -23.08 -2.83
N LEU A 129 -3.92 -21.92 -3.49
CA LEU A 129 -4.81 -21.75 -4.65
C LEU A 129 -6.26 -22.20 -4.45
N THR A 130 -6.73 -22.29 -3.20
CA THR A 130 -8.13 -22.58 -2.88
C THR A 130 -8.98 -21.30 -3.00
N SER A 131 -10.30 -21.41 -3.18
CA SER A 131 -11.19 -20.22 -3.21
C SER A 131 -11.02 -19.32 -1.97
N ARG A 132 -10.75 -19.91 -0.81
CA ARG A 132 -10.45 -19.19 0.44
C ARG A 132 -9.18 -18.34 0.34
N PHE A 133 -8.15 -18.85 -0.35
CA PHE A 133 -6.91 -18.12 -0.59
C PHE A 133 -7.14 -16.91 -1.50
N VAL A 134 -7.86 -17.10 -2.61
CA VAL A 134 -8.17 -16.00 -3.54
C VAL A 134 -9.02 -14.95 -2.86
N GLN A 135 -10.04 -15.35 -2.09
CA GLN A 135 -10.85 -14.43 -1.31
C GLN A 135 -10.02 -13.69 -0.26
N TYR A 136 -9.11 -14.38 0.43
CA TYR A 136 -8.23 -13.76 1.42
C TYR A 136 -7.26 -12.76 0.78
N PHE A 137 -6.63 -13.13 -0.34
CA PHE A 137 -5.73 -12.26 -1.08
C PHE A 137 -6.49 -11.06 -1.67
N CYS A 138 -7.71 -11.24 -2.16
CA CYS A 138 -8.55 -10.14 -2.64
C CYS A 138 -8.93 -9.19 -1.47
N ALA A 139 -9.34 -9.77 -0.34
CA ALA A 139 -9.77 -9.04 0.86
C ALA A 139 -8.64 -8.27 1.56
N LYS A 140 -7.40 -8.80 1.56
CA LYS A 140 -6.27 -8.24 2.32
C LYS A 140 -5.12 -7.77 1.45
N GLY A 141 -4.80 -8.50 0.38
CA GLY A 141 -3.75 -8.18 -0.57
C GLY A 141 -4.07 -6.94 -1.39
N LEU A 142 -5.27 -6.81 -1.97
CA LEU A 142 -5.62 -5.63 -2.78
C LEU A 142 -5.51 -4.30 -2.00
N PRO A 143 -6.05 -4.18 -0.76
CA PRO A 143 -5.82 -2.99 0.05
C PRO A 143 -4.34 -2.67 0.28
N VAL A 144 -3.52 -3.71 0.53
CA VAL A 144 -2.06 -3.55 0.73
C VAL A 144 -1.40 -3.07 -0.56
N VAL A 145 -1.73 -3.64 -1.71
CA VAL A 145 -1.18 -3.25 -3.02
C VAL A 145 -1.47 -1.77 -3.30
N VAL A 146 -2.71 -1.32 -3.08
CA VAL A 146 -3.08 0.09 -3.28
C VAL A 146 -2.32 0.99 -2.31
N THR A 147 -2.26 0.64 -1.03
CA THR A 147 -1.53 1.43 -0.01
C THR A 147 -0.05 1.55 -0.36
N VAL A 148 0.60 0.44 -0.73
CA VAL A 148 2.02 0.40 -1.08
C VAL A 148 2.29 1.12 -2.39
N SER A 149 1.36 1.09 -3.34
CA SER A 149 1.48 1.84 -4.60
C SER A 149 1.40 3.35 -4.40
N ILE A 150 0.52 3.82 -3.50
CA ILE A 150 0.47 5.25 -3.10
C ILE A 150 1.81 5.69 -2.48
N LEU A 151 2.41 4.81 -1.69
CA LEU A 151 3.73 5.06 -1.10
C LEU A 151 4.84 5.06 -2.16
N GLY A 152 4.82 4.11 -3.10
CA GLY A 152 5.77 4.06 -4.21
C GLY A 152 5.71 5.32 -5.09
N ILE A 153 4.51 5.85 -5.29
CA ILE A 153 4.30 7.13 -5.97
C ILE A 153 4.99 8.30 -5.27
N ALA A 154 4.91 8.37 -3.94
CA ALA A 154 5.59 9.41 -3.19
C ALA A 154 7.11 9.30 -3.36
N ILE A 155 7.63 8.07 -3.44
CA ILE A 155 9.05 7.80 -3.70
C ILE A 155 9.44 8.22 -5.13
N GLU A 156 8.67 7.84 -6.15
CA GLU A 156 8.92 8.20 -7.55
C GLU A 156 8.94 9.72 -7.75
N VAL A 157 7.95 10.44 -7.20
CA VAL A 157 7.90 11.89 -7.31
C VAL A 157 9.08 12.54 -6.58
N ALA A 158 9.48 12.01 -5.42
CA ALA A 158 10.67 12.47 -4.72
C ALA A 158 11.96 12.20 -5.54
N ALA A 159 12.05 11.05 -6.21
CA ALA A 159 13.20 10.68 -7.03
C ALA A 159 13.33 11.56 -8.29
N VAL A 160 12.21 11.82 -8.97
CA VAL A 160 12.16 12.75 -10.11
C VAL A 160 12.55 14.16 -9.69
N GLN A 161 12.05 14.63 -8.54
CA GLN A 161 12.39 15.95 -8.03
C GLN A 161 13.89 16.07 -7.72
N TYR A 162 14.50 15.04 -7.11
CA TYR A 162 15.94 15.01 -6.85
C TYR A 162 16.78 15.00 -8.14
N SER A 163 16.33 14.29 -9.18
CA SER A 163 17.03 14.25 -10.47
C SER A 163 17.01 15.58 -11.23
N ASN A 164 16.11 16.50 -10.88
CA ASN A 164 15.96 17.80 -11.53
C ASN A 164 16.76 18.92 -10.83
N VAL A 165 17.53 18.59 -9.79
CA VAL A 165 18.43 19.50 -9.06
C VAL A 165 19.87 19.26 -9.53
#